data_AF-A0A9D6Q2B4-F1
#
_entry.id   AF-A0A9D6Q2B4-F1
#
_cell.length_a   1.000
_cell.length_b   1.000
_cell.length_c   1.000
_cell.angle_alpha   90.00
_cell.angle_beta   90.00
_cell.angle_gamma   90.00
#
_symmetry.space_group_name_H-M   'P 1'
#
loop_
_entity.id
_entity.type
_entity.pdbx_description
1 polymer ?
#
loop_
_entity_poly.entity_id
_entity_poly.type
_entity_poly.pdbx_seq_one_letter_code
_entity_poly.pdbx_strand_id
1 'polypeptide(L)'
;MRNNITKNSLLIMSVLALFLSAACSKGNKIELAIEARSVSDGMPLSQAKIILDNKEEGETDSSGKFNGQIIRKPGTEVELVIKKDAKGYRYEPWKKAFIIRLPKDSAAVDKYEFIAELSGGKYITITAKEKDSPISSAQIMIDKKKAGVTNDKGIYEHTYTGAFSKEAVISASKAGYVTGESRVKIEPGAEVVVNLAKYINLNITAHTEDYGVVSGIAGIDVYINGKPQGKTNKNGEFVYDYKGEPNKKVTVELKAADYIPYSWKKDVVLKDSASLTRYFYPVSPKPIKVGIYKFASNLYADNEVKEIISRVHTSLSESLFDNKAFKDVPTNVLIDEVKKNKLSLDKMTGKGWANTNLKKLIDMIIVGSIGKDDKGYTVETKVYTSKGKILLSVIKQVKGLRDIDSAARDLASEIAERFPFEGTVVAVEDDGLKINLGKAGGYRLSRGMEFDVQAAKFDNEGKITGVNNIGVVELKKIDAASSFAAPVNVKGKAAIGDKVVRKLYEYTEAGQRRTGGLIYRLNWEGDTH
;
A
#
# COMPACT_ATOMS: atom_id res chain seq x y z
N MET A 1 -51.38 -4.09 102.84
CA MET A 1 -52.02 -5.35 102.42
C MET A 1 -50.89 -6.37 102.25
N ARG A 2 -50.57 -7.12 103.31
CA ARG A 2 -50.89 -8.57 103.52
C ARG A 2 -50.38 -9.43 102.34
N ASN A 3 -49.60 -10.51 102.50
CA ASN A 3 -49.18 -11.25 103.68
C ASN A 3 -48.09 -12.28 103.30
N ASN A 4 -47.24 -12.56 104.27
CA ASN A 4 -46.73 -13.87 104.71
C ASN A 4 -45.66 -14.69 103.95
N ILE A 5 -44.64 -14.92 104.76
CA ILE A 5 -43.50 -15.82 104.77
C ILE A 5 -43.98 -17.27 105.02
N THR A 6 -43.37 -18.29 104.39
CA THR A 6 -42.57 -19.37 105.04
C THR A 6 -42.43 -20.66 104.20
N LYS A 7 -41.16 -21.05 104.05
CA LYS A 7 -40.53 -22.36 104.28
C LYS A 7 -40.89 -23.60 103.43
N ASN A 8 -39.79 -24.16 102.93
CA ASN A 8 -39.30 -25.52 103.09
C ASN A 8 -39.64 -26.61 102.07
N SER A 9 -38.53 -27.23 101.64
CA SER A 9 -38.31 -28.68 101.58
C SER A 9 -38.86 -29.42 100.34
N LEU A 10 -37.94 -29.87 99.47
CA LEU A 10 -37.37 -31.25 99.45
C LEU A 10 -38.28 -32.16 98.61
N LEU A 11 -37.86 -33.02 97.67
CA LEU A 11 -36.64 -33.82 97.57
C LEU A 11 -36.84 -34.74 96.32
N ILE A 12 -35.78 -35.03 95.55
CA ILE A 12 -35.47 -36.35 94.90
C ILE A 12 -36.40 -36.87 93.78
N MET A 13 -35.97 -37.55 92.71
CA MET A 13 -34.69 -38.01 92.18
C MET A 13 -34.94 -38.37 90.70
N SER A 14 -33.93 -38.25 89.83
CA SER A 14 -33.72 -39.15 88.68
C SER A 14 -32.29 -38.97 88.18
N VAL A 15 -31.38 -39.77 88.74
CA VAL A 15 -30.00 -39.98 88.26
C VAL A 15 -30.00 -41.28 87.46
N LEU A 16 -29.56 -41.28 86.19
CA LEU A 16 -28.48 -42.13 85.66
C LEU A 16 -28.27 -41.90 84.15
N ALA A 17 -27.01 -41.87 83.73
CA ALA A 17 -26.51 -41.97 82.35
C ALA A 17 -26.50 -40.70 81.45
N LEU A 18 -25.52 -39.83 81.70
CA LEU A 18 -24.68 -39.22 80.64
C LEU A 18 -23.33 -38.77 81.25
N PHE A 19 -22.58 -39.75 81.74
CA PHE A 19 -21.13 -39.63 81.90
C PHE A 19 -20.50 -39.80 80.50
N LEU A 20 -20.02 -38.70 79.89
CA LEU A 20 -18.95 -38.59 78.87
C LEU A 20 -19.13 -37.35 77.97
N SER A 21 -18.97 -36.13 78.48
CA SER A 21 -18.77 -34.93 77.62
C SER A 21 -18.34 -33.64 78.34
N ALA A 22 -17.70 -33.71 79.52
CA ALA A 22 -17.18 -32.52 80.22
C ALA A 22 -15.65 -32.50 80.41
N ALA A 23 -14.92 -33.24 79.56
CA ALA A 23 -13.48 -33.12 79.43
C ALA A 23 -13.09 -32.80 77.97
N CYS A 24 -13.83 -31.89 77.33
CA CYS A 24 -13.47 -31.41 76.00
C CYS A 24 -12.69 -30.08 76.11
N SER A 25 -11.39 -30.22 75.89
CA SER A 25 -10.47 -29.22 75.34
C SER A 25 -10.13 -27.98 76.16
N LYS A 26 -9.32 -28.17 77.21
CA LYS A 26 -8.24 -27.19 77.44
C LYS A 26 -7.18 -27.46 76.37
N GLY A 27 -7.26 -26.77 75.24
CA GLY A 27 -6.13 -26.71 74.32
C GLY A 27 -4.92 -26.12 75.04
N ASN A 28 -3.73 -26.61 74.76
CA ASN A 28 -2.54 -26.02 75.36
C ASN A 28 -2.28 -24.67 74.69
N LYS A 29 -1.92 -23.67 75.49
CA LYS A 29 -1.41 -22.40 74.98
C LYS A 29 -0.02 -22.66 74.41
N ILE A 30 0.20 -22.25 73.18
CA ILE A 30 1.44 -22.43 72.45
C ILE A 30 1.93 -21.05 72.01
N GLU A 31 3.21 -20.80 72.15
CA GLU A 31 3.88 -19.63 71.59
C GLU A 31 4.51 -19.96 70.25
N LEU A 32 4.23 -19.11 69.27
CA LEU A 32 4.84 -19.15 67.95
C LEU A 32 5.77 -17.97 67.80
N ALA A 33 7.03 -18.25 67.51
CA ALA A 33 8.02 -17.27 67.10
C ALA A 33 8.42 -17.57 65.65
N ILE A 34 8.11 -16.64 64.76
CA ILE A 34 8.34 -16.78 63.32
C ILE A 34 9.25 -15.65 62.87
N GLU A 35 10.27 -15.99 62.08
CA GLU A 35 11.12 -15.03 61.41
C GLU A 35 11.04 -15.26 59.89
N ALA A 36 10.58 -14.24 59.15
CA ALA A 36 10.43 -14.29 57.70
C ALA A 36 11.52 -13.46 57.01
N ARG A 37 12.23 -14.08 56.06
CA ARG A 37 13.33 -13.48 55.31
C ARG A 37 13.17 -13.74 53.81
N SER A 38 13.70 -12.85 52.97
CA SER A 38 13.79 -13.07 51.52
C SER A 38 14.98 -13.98 51.20
N VAL A 39 14.76 -14.96 50.33
CA VAL A 39 15.85 -15.83 49.82
C VAL A 39 16.84 -15.05 48.96
N SER A 40 16.39 -13.97 48.30
CA SER A 40 17.15 -13.29 47.25
C SER A 40 18.22 -12.32 47.76
N ASP A 41 18.04 -11.78 48.97
CA ASP A 41 18.92 -10.77 49.58
C ASP A 41 19.08 -10.94 51.10
N GLY A 42 18.44 -11.97 51.70
CA GLY A 42 18.50 -12.24 53.13
C GLY A 42 17.80 -11.20 54.01
N MET A 43 17.11 -10.22 53.40
CA MET A 43 16.50 -9.12 54.14
C MET A 43 15.26 -9.59 54.91
N PRO A 44 15.02 -9.05 56.12
CA PRO A 44 13.79 -9.31 56.86
C PRO A 44 12.58 -8.81 56.08
N LEU A 45 11.53 -9.63 56.00
CA LEU A 45 10.30 -9.30 55.30
C LEU A 45 9.23 -8.84 56.29
N SER A 46 9.05 -7.52 56.41
CA SER A 46 7.96 -6.94 57.18
C SER A 46 6.61 -7.11 56.48
N GLN A 47 5.52 -7.13 57.23
CA GLN A 47 4.15 -7.28 56.70
C GLN A 47 3.96 -8.55 55.87
N ALA A 48 4.67 -9.63 56.21
CA ALA A 48 4.41 -10.95 55.68
C ALA A 48 3.26 -11.56 56.49
N LYS A 49 2.21 -11.98 55.80
CA LYS A 49 1.01 -12.55 56.40
C LYS A 49 1.28 -13.94 56.92
N ILE A 50 0.91 -14.18 58.17
CA ILE A 50 1.01 -15.46 58.86
C ILE A 50 -0.38 -16.10 58.87
N ILE A 51 -0.51 -17.25 58.22
CA ILE A 51 -1.77 -17.98 58.07
C ILE A 51 -1.60 -19.37 58.68
N LEU A 52 -2.48 -19.74 59.61
CA LEU A 52 -2.55 -21.06 60.21
C LEU A 52 -3.88 -21.72 59.89
N ASP A 53 -3.86 -22.92 59.31
CA ASP A 53 -5.07 -23.67 58.95
C ASP A 53 -6.07 -22.82 58.14
N ASN A 54 -5.56 -22.03 57.18
CA ASN A 54 -6.30 -21.05 56.37
C ASN A 54 -6.89 -19.84 57.13
N LYS A 55 -6.51 -19.62 58.39
CA LYS A 55 -6.89 -18.43 59.17
C LYS A 55 -5.70 -17.49 59.33
N GLU A 56 -5.88 -16.21 58.99
CA GLU A 56 -4.87 -15.18 59.21
C GLU A 56 -4.73 -14.90 60.71
N GLU A 57 -3.50 -15.01 61.23
CA GLU A 57 -3.20 -14.81 62.66
C GLU A 57 -2.43 -13.49 62.90
N GLY A 58 -1.84 -12.90 61.86
CA GLY A 58 -1.22 -11.58 61.90
C GLY A 58 -0.16 -11.38 60.82
N GLU A 59 0.67 -10.37 61.01
CA GLU A 59 1.74 -9.99 60.08
C GLU A 59 3.07 -9.80 60.81
N THR A 60 4.18 -10.02 60.12
CA THR A 60 5.51 -9.74 60.65
C THR A 60 5.76 -8.23 60.84
N ASP A 61 6.53 -7.88 61.86
CA ASP A 61 6.94 -6.52 62.17
C ASP A 61 8.05 -5.99 61.23
N SER A 62 8.56 -4.78 61.49
CA SER A 62 9.64 -4.16 60.71
C SER A 62 10.95 -4.94 60.72
N SER A 63 11.16 -5.84 61.70
CA SER A 63 12.31 -6.74 61.77
C SER A 63 12.07 -8.09 61.10
N GLY A 64 10.91 -8.27 60.45
CA GLY A 64 10.52 -9.52 59.79
C GLY A 64 10.09 -10.60 60.78
N LYS A 65 9.77 -10.24 62.03
CA LYS A 65 9.41 -11.19 63.08
C LYS A 65 7.93 -11.14 63.41
N PHE A 66 7.36 -12.28 63.75
CA PHE A 66 6.03 -12.41 64.29
C PHE A 66 6.08 -13.26 65.56
N ASN A 67 5.53 -12.73 66.66
CA ASN A 67 5.34 -13.46 67.89
C ASN A 67 3.83 -13.51 68.18
N GLY A 68 3.27 -14.72 68.24
CA GLY A 68 1.85 -14.93 68.45
C GLY A 68 1.59 -16.06 69.45
N GLN A 69 0.41 -16.06 70.05
CA GLN A 69 -0.05 -17.15 70.91
C GLN A 69 -1.29 -17.79 70.29
N ILE A 70 -1.27 -19.12 70.19
CA ILE A 70 -2.40 -19.89 69.69
C ILE A 70 -2.81 -20.95 70.70
N ILE A 71 -4.09 -21.35 70.64
CA ILE A 71 -4.63 -22.44 71.44
C ILE A 71 -5.00 -23.57 70.47
N ARG A 72 -4.35 -24.73 70.63
CA ARG A 72 -4.60 -25.93 69.83
C ARG A 72 -4.52 -27.17 70.71
N LYS A 73 -5.15 -28.26 70.25
CA LYS A 73 -5.11 -29.55 70.93
C LYS A 73 -3.78 -30.25 70.64
N PRO A 74 -3.14 -30.89 71.62
CA PRO A 74 -2.02 -31.79 71.38
C PRO A 74 -2.38 -32.87 70.36
N GLY A 75 -1.41 -33.26 69.53
CA GLY A 75 -1.58 -34.20 68.43
C GLY A 75 -2.24 -33.62 67.18
N THR A 76 -2.68 -32.36 67.20
CA THR A 76 -3.23 -31.70 66.00
C THR A 76 -2.09 -31.29 65.07
N GLU A 77 -2.20 -31.63 63.80
CA GLU A 77 -1.34 -31.09 62.74
C GLU A 77 -1.86 -29.71 62.32
N VAL A 78 -0.95 -28.75 62.20
CA VAL A 78 -1.22 -27.36 61.82
C VAL A 78 -0.44 -27.04 60.56
N GLU A 79 -1.11 -26.47 59.55
CA GLU A 79 -0.46 -25.92 58.36
C GLU A 79 -0.12 -24.45 58.60
N LEU A 80 1.17 -24.11 58.59
CA LEU A 80 1.67 -22.74 58.59
C LEU A 80 1.99 -22.30 57.15
N VAL A 81 1.37 -21.23 56.71
CA VAL A 81 1.60 -20.59 55.43
C VAL A 81 2.01 -19.14 55.65
N ILE A 82 3.11 -18.73 55.04
CA ILE A 82 3.63 -17.36 55.09
C ILE A 82 3.63 -16.79 53.68
N LYS A 83 2.95 -15.67 53.49
CA LYS A 83 2.82 -15.00 52.18
C LYS A 83 3.20 -13.54 52.28
N LYS A 84 3.83 -13.01 51.24
CA LYS A 84 4.11 -11.59 51.13
C LYS A 84 3.67 -11.06 49.78
N ASP A 85 2.72 -10.12 49.81
CA ASP A 85 2.43 -9.26 48.68
C ASP A 85 3.23 -7.96 48.84
N ALA A 86 4.07 -7.65 47.86
CA ALA A 86 4.82 -6.41 47.81
C ALA A 86 4.91 -5.91 46.36
N LYS A 87 4.68 -4.61 46.16
CA LYS A 87 4.79 -4.00 44.82
C LYS A 87 6.19 -4.25 44.26
N GLY A 88 6.27 -4.78 43.05
CA GLY A 88 7.54 -5.08 42.39
C GLY A 88 8.20 -6.41 42.77
N TYR A 89 7.55 -7.21 43.61
CA TYR A 89 8.02 -8.53 44.01
C TYR A 89 6.95 -9.60 43.79
N ARG A 90 7.39 -10.79 43.41
CA ARG A 90 6.58 -12.02 43.37
C ARG A 90 7.21 -13.02 44.32
N TYR A 91 6.67 -13.14 45.52
CA TYR A 91 7.10 -14.14 46.50
C TYR A 91 6.23 -15.38 46.40
N GLU A 92 6.85 -16.55 46.33
CA GLU A 92 6.16 -17.81 46.51
C GLU A 92 5.77 -17.98 47.99
N PRO A 93 4.54 -18.45 48.29
CA PRO A 93 4.15 -18.79 49.64
C PRO A 93 5.08 -19.83 50.26
N TRP A 94 5.63 -19.54 51.44
CA TRP A 94 6.34 -20.54 52.22
C TRP A 94 5.34 -21.36 53.04
N LYS A 95 5.50 -22.68 53.09
CA LYS A 95 4.57 -23.58 53.77
C LYS A 95 5.30 -24.61 54.62
N LYS A 96 4.76 -24.92 55.80
CA LYS A 96 5.23 -26.01 56.65
C LYS A 96 4.11 -26.58 57.51
N ALA A 97 3.98 -27.90 57.53
CA ALA A 97 3.12 -28.61 58.48
C ALA A 97 3.91 -28.99 59.74
N PHE A 98 3.26 -28.92 60.90
CA PHE A 98 3.85 -29.38 62.17
C PHE A 98 2.77 -29.88 63.14
N ILE A 99 3.16 -30.80 64.03
CA ILE A 99 2.25 -31.41 65.01
C ILE A 99 2.46 -30.75 66.37
N ILE A 100 1.34 -30.37 67.03
CA ILE A 100 1.35 -29.84 68.38
C ILE A 100 1.72 -30.94 69.38
N ARG A 101 2.84 -30.77 70.07
CA ARG A 101 3.32 -31.65 71.14
C ARG A 101 2.69 -31.28 72.49
N LEU A 102 2.74 -32.24 73.42
CA LEU A 102 2.37 -31.99 74.80
C LEU A 102 3.55 -31.29 75.50
N PRO A 103 3.32 -30.19 76.25
CA PRO A 103 4.38 -29.55 77.03
C PRO A 103 4.99 -30.54 78.01
N LYS A 104 6.32 -30.52 78.13
CA LYS A 104 7.05 -31.43 79.04
C LYS A 104 6.79 -31.11 80.52
N ASP A 105 6.38 -29.88 80.83
CA ASP A 105 5.96 -29.43 82.15
C ASP A 105 4.54 -28.87 82.10
N SER A 106 3.71 -29.25 83.07
CA SER A 106 2.27 -28.90 83.12
C SER A 106 1.98 -27.40 83.32
N ALA A 107 3.01 -26.59 83.59
CA ALA A 107 2.95 -25.14 83.71
C ALA A 107 3.68 -24.37 82.58
N ALA A 108 4.32 -25.07 81.63
CA ALA A 108 5.12 -24.46 80.58
C ALA A 108 4.32 -24.23 79.28
N VAL A 109 4.61 -23.12 78.60
CA VAL A 109 4.16 -22.85 77.23
C VAL A 109 5.17 -23.47 76.27
N ASP A 110 4.72 -24.32 75.34
CA ASP A 110 5.60 -24.83 74.29
C ASP A 110 5.86 -23.73 73.26
N LYS A 111 7.14 -23.55 72.89
CA LYS A 111 7.58 -22.57 71.89
C LYS A 111 7.97 -23.27 70.60
N TYR A 112 7.40 -22.82 69.47
CA TYR A 112 7.80 -23.25 68.14
C TYR A 112 8.50 -22.10 67.41
N GLU A 113 9.68 -22.39 66.86
CA GLU A 113 10.48 -21.44 66.11
C GLU A 113 10.57 -21.84 64.64
N PHE A 114 10.24 -20.90 63.75
CA PHE A 114 10.29 -21.10 62.31
C PHE A 114 11.07 -19.98 61.64
N ILE A 115 12.02 -20.36 60.78
CA ILE A 115 12.65 -19.44 59.82
C ILE A 115 12.04 -19.74 58.46
N ALA A 116 11.36 -18.74 57.90
CA ALA A 116 10.69 -18.83 56.61
C ALA A 116 11.45 -18.02 55.57
N GLU A 117 12.13 -18.72 54.66
CA GLU A 117 12.79 -18.09 53.54
C GLU A 117 11.85 -18.08 52.34
N LEU A 118 11.29 -16.92 52.00
CA LEU A 118 10.40 -16.78 50.86
C LEU A 118 11.22 -16.63 49.58
N SER A 119 11.14 -17.64 48.70
CA SER A 119 11.71 -17.58 47.36
C SER A 119 10.86 -16.67 46.49
N GLY A 120 11.48 -15.72 45.80
CA GLY A 120 10.75 -14.80 44.95
C GLY A 120 11.66 -14.02 44.01
N GLY A 121 11.03 -13.45 42.97
CA GLY A 121 11.70 -12.60 41.99
C GLY A 121 11.25 -11.14 42.10
N LYS A 122 12.09 -10.24 41.64
CA LYS A 122 11.71 -8.85 41.36
C LYS A 122 11.07 -8.82 39.98
N TYR A 123 10.13 -7.91 39.74
CA TYR A 123 9.58 -7.72 38.40
C TYR A 123 9.53 -6.26 37.98
N ILE A 124 9.49 -6.03 36.67
CA ILE A 124 9.12 -4.75 36.06
C ILE A 124 8.00 -4.96 35.04
N THR A 125 7.28 -3.89 34.75
CA THR A 125 6.23 -3.86 33.74
C THR A 125 6.68 -3.02 32.57
N ILE A 126 6.71 -3.58 31.37
CA ILE A 126 7.08 -2.90 30.13
C ILE A 126 5.83 -2.74 29.26
N THR A 127 5.49 -1.52 28.92
CA THR A 127 4.32 -1.19 28.09
C THR A 127 4.79 -0.67 26.73
N ALA A 128 4.46 -1.40 25.66
CA ALA A 128 4.64 -0.95 24.28
C ALA A 128 3.38 -0.25 23.79
N LYS A 129 3.48 0.98 23.31
CA LYS A 129 2.33 1.76 22.82
C LYS A 129 2.65 2.65 21.63
N GLU A 130 1.63 2.96 20.83
CA GLU A 130 1.63 4.06 19.87
C GLU A 130 0.74 5.17 20.44
N LYS A 131 1.32 6.32 20.80
CA LYS A 131 0.61 7.39 21.52
C LYS A 131 -0.07 6.83 22.79
N ASP A 132 -1.38 6.64 22.77
CA ASP A 132 -2.16 6.07 23.88
C ASP A 132 -2.74 4.68 23.59
N SER A 133 -2.47 4.13 22.41
CA SER A 133 -2.95 2.81 21.99
C SER A 133 -1.94 1.72 22.33
N PRO A 134 -2.32 0.66 23.05
CA PRO A 134 -1.42 -0.45 23.36
C PRO A 134 -1.05 -1.25 22.10
N ILE A 135 0.18 -1.76 22.05
CA ILE A 135 0.66 -2.61 20.94
C ILE A 135 0.88 -4.02 21.45
N SER A 136 0.03 -4.94 21.00
CA SER A 136 0.16 -6.37 21.32
C SER A 136 1.21 -7.07 20.45
N SER A 137 1.77 -8.15 21.00
CA SER A 137 2.77 -8.99 20.33
C SER A 137 3.97 -8.19 19.79
N ALA A 138 4.38 -7.12 20.49
CA ALA A 138 5.63 -6.41 20.25
C ALA A 138 6.76 -7.18 20.94
N GLN A 139 7.85 -7.43 20.22
CA GLN A 139 9.02 -8.10 20.77
C GLN A 139 9.80 -7.14 21.67
N ILE A 140 9.98 -7.53 22.92
CA ILE A 140 10.73 -6.78 23.93
C ILE A 140 12.15 -7.32 24.03
N MET A 141 13.14 -6.42 24.01
CA MET A 141 14.52 -6.73 24.34
C MET A 141 15.01 -5.86 25.50
N ILE A 142 15.75 -6.47 26.42
CA ILE A 142 16.41 -5.80 27.55
C ILE A 142 17.91 -6.00 27.35
N ASP A 143 18.67 -4.91 27.22
CA ASP A 143 20.11 -4.91 26.92
C ASP A 143 20.46 -5.82 25.73
N LYS A 144 19.68 -5.68 24.65
CA LYS A 144 19.78 -6.45 23.39
C LYS A 144 19.51 -7.96 23.52
N LYS A 145 19.06 -8.44 24.68
CA LYS A 145 18.61 -9.82 24.88
C LYS A 145 17.10 -9.89 24.76
N LYS A 146 16.59 -10.83 23.97
CA LYS A 146 15.15 -11.07 23.83
C LYS A 146 14.56 -11.47 25.18
N ALA A 147 13.60 -10.70 25.68
CA ALA A 147 12.92 -10.97 26.94
C ALA A 147 11.59 -11.69 26.70
N GLY A 148 10.76 -11.17 25.77
CA GLY A 148 9.45 -11.74 25.49
C GLY A 148 8.64 -10.92 24.50
N VAL A 149 7.32 -11.04 24.57
CA VAL A 149 6.37 -10.29 23.75
C VAL A 149 5.27 -9.69 24.61
N THR A 150 4.73 -8.54 24.21
CA THR A 150 3.59 -7.92 24.89
C THR A 150 2.29 -8.68 24.67
N ASN A 151 1.41 -8.66 25.67
CA ASN A 151 0.06 -9.21 25.60
C ASN A 151 -0.92 -8.25 24.88
N ASP A 152 -2.22 -8.56 24.87
CA ASP A 152 -3.27 -7.76 24.22
C ASP A 152 -3.45 -6.35 24.79
N LYS A 153 -2.97 -6.13 26.02
CA LYS A 153 -2.94 -4.80 26.66
C LYS A 153 -1.64 -4.04 26.38
N GLY A 154 -0.76 -4.57 25.52
CA GLY A 154 0.53 -3.99 25.21
C GLY A 154 1.56 -4.12 26.33
N ILE A 155 1.33 -5.02 27.29
CA ILE A 155 2.14 -5.17 28.51
C ILE A 155 2.96 -6.45 28.45
N TYR A 156 4.21 -6.37 28.91
CA TYR A 156 5.08 -7.51 29.21
C TYR A 156 5.66 -7.36 30.62
N GLU A 157 5.42 -8.35 31.50
CA GLU A 157 6.01 -8.41 32.83
C GLU A 157 7.33 -9.19 32.75
N HIS A 158 8.42 -8.59 33.20
CA HIS A 158 9.74 -9.22 33.23
C HIS A 158 10.18 -9.48 34.66
N THR A 159 10.30 -10.76 35.03
CA THR A 159 10.83 -11.19 36.32
C THR A 159 12.34 -11.40 36.24
N TYR A 160 13.07 -10.91 37.25
CA TYR A 160 14.52 -11.00 37.34
C TYR A 160 15.00 -11.25 38.77
N THR A 161 16.22 -11.77 38.89
CA THR A 161 16.95 -11.95 40.15
C THR A 161 18.22 -11.11 40.15
N GLY A 162 18.70 -10.70 41.32
CA GLY A 162 19.89 -9.85 41.46
C GLY A 162 19.60 -8.34 41.37
N ALA A 163 20.63 -7.57 41.04
CA ALA A 163 20.57 -6.11 40.91
C ALA A 163 20.90 -5.67 39.48
N PHE A 164 20.12 -4.73 38.95
CA PHE A 164 20.54 -3.95 37.78
C PHE A 164 21.55 -2.91 38.24
N SER A 165 22.84 -3.17 37.98
CA SER A 165 23.92 -2.29 38.42
C SER A 165 24.07 -1.02 37.58
N LYS A 166 23.33 -0.90 36.47
CA LYS A 166 23.37 0.21 35.50
C LYS A 166 21.99 0.47 34.90
N GLU A 167 21.83 1.61 34.23
CA GLU A 167 20.69 1.85 33.35
C GLU A 167 20.59 0.75 32.29
N ALA A 168 19.40 0.19 32.13
CA ALA A 168 19.12 -0.81 31.10
C ALA A 168 18.52 -0.14 29.86
N VAL A 169 18.85 -0.68 28.70
CA VAL A 169 18.23 -0.30 27.42
C VAL A 169 17.08 -1.27 27.14
N ILE A 170 15.84 -0.78 27.22
CA ILE A 170 14.64 -1.54 26.90
C ILE A 170 14.16 -1.10 25.52
N SER A 171 14.03 -2.04 24.60
CA SER A 171 13.55 -1.79 23.24
C SER A 171 12.34 -2.64 22.91
N ALA A 172 11.47 -2.12 22.06
CA ALA A 172 10.27 -2.79 21.58
C ALA A 172 10.18 -2.68 20.06
N SER A 173 9.95 -3.81 19.39
CA SER A 173 9.88 -3.89 17.93
C SER A 173 8.62 -4.63 17.47
N LYS A 174 8.00 -4.15 16.39
CA LYS A 174 6.81 -4.73 15.77
C LYS A 174 6.83 -4.46 14.28
N ALA A 175 6.43 -5.44 13.46
CA ALA A 175 6.29 -5.24 12.02
C ALA A 175 5.30 -4.09 11.73
N GLY A 176 5.67 -3.20 10.80
CA GLY A 176 4.91 -1.97 10.50
C GLY A 176 5.21 -0.80 11.43
N TYR A 177 6.15 -0.94 12.37
CA TYR A 177 6.55 0.11 13.31
C TYR A 177 8.07 0.32 13.33
N VAL A 178 8.46 1.55 13.60
CA VAL A 178 9.83 1.92 14.00
C VAL A 178 10.09 1.35 15.39
N THR A 179 11.29 0.79 15.60
CA THR A 179 11.69 0.27 16.91
C THR A 179 11.79 1.41 17.91
N GLY A 180 11.09 1.27 19.03
CA GLY A 180 11.18 2.21 20.14
C GLY A 180 12.25 1.75 21.14
N GLU A 181 12.91 2.71 21.80
CA GLU A 181 13.89 2.46 22.85
C GLU A 181 13.68 3.41 24.03
N SER A 182 13.88 2.89 25.25
CA SER A 182 13.86 3.63 26.51
C SER A 182 15.06 3.22 27.35
N ARG A 183 15.75 4.21 27.94
CA ARG A 183 16.85 4.01 28.89
C ARG A 183 16.33 4.32 30.28
N VAL A 184 16.36 3.34 31.17
CA VAL A 184 15.81 3.49 32.51
C VAL A 184 16.67 2.76 33.53
N LYS A 185 16.75 3.34 34.73
CA LYS A 185 17.22 2.62 35.91
C LYS A 185 16.12 1.66 36.35
N ILE A 186 16.43 0.37 36.37
CA ILE A 186 15.45 -0.65 36.74
C ILE A 186 15.41 -0.80 38.27
N GLU A 187 14.24 -0.53 38.83
CA GLU A 187 13.92 -0.77 40.24
C GLU A 187 12.74 -1.77 40.32
N PRO A 188 12.61 -2.54 41.41
CA PRO A 188 11.47 -3.45 41.60
C PRO A 188 10.14 -2.71 41.46
N GLY A 189 9.30 -3.19 40.54
CA GLY A 189 7.98 -2.62 40.28
C GLY A 189 7.98 -1.38 39.38
N ALA A 190 9.10 -1.05 38.73
CA ALA A 190 9.16 0.02 37.75
C ALA A 190 8.24 -0.25 36.56
N GLU A 191 7.60 0.82 36.08
CA GLU A 191 6.78 0.83 34.88
C GLU A 191 7.54 1.56 33.77
N VAL A 192 7.82 0.85 32.67
CA VAL A 192 8.62 1.36 31.56
C VAL A 192 7.72 1.46 30.34
N VAL A 193 7.59 2.67 29.80
CA VAL A 193 6.89 2.91 28.55
C VAL A 193 7.89 2.93 27.40
N VAL A 194 7.62 2.15 26.36
CA VAL A 194 8.35 2.19 25.08
C VAL A 194 7.38 2.60 23.99
N ASN A 195 7.59 3.78 23.41
CA ASN A 195 6.74 4.29 22.35
C ASN A 195 7.23 3.78 20.99
N LEU A 196 6.33 3.19 20.20
CA LEU A 196 6.58 2.86 18.80
C LEU A 196 5.81 3.84 17.91
N ALA A 197 6.36 4.13 16.73
CA ALA A 197 5.71 4.91 15.68
C ALA A 197 5.44 4.02 14.47
N LYS A 198 4.25 4.09 13.87
CA LYS A 198 3.97 3.39 12.61
C LYS A 198 4.89 3.87 11.50
N TYR A 199 5.18 2.98 10.55
CA TYR A 199 5.76 3.39 9.28
C TYR A 199 4.82 4.36 8.56
N ILE A 200 5.40 5.33 7.88
CA ILE A 200 4.64 6.26 7.05
C ILE A 200 4.70 5.77 5.62
N ASN A 201 3.55 5.50 5.03
CA ASN A 201 3.48 5.02 3.66
C ASN A 201 3.57 6.20 2.70
N LEU A 202 4.56 6.15 1.82
CA LEU A 202 4.67 7.01 0.64
C LEU A 202 4.27 6.20 -0.59
N ASN A 203 3.11 6.54 -1.16
CA ASN A 203 2.58 5.95 -2.38
C ASN A 203 3.02 6.79 -3.58
N ILE A 204 3.78 6.20 -4.48
CA ILE A 204 4.26 6.84 -5.71
C ILE A 204 3.57 6.19 -6.89
N THR A 205 3.01 7.02 -7.77
CA THR A 205 2.36 6.58 -9.00
C THR A 205 2.95 7.29 -10.19
N ALA A 206 3.35 6.51 -11.19
CA ALA A 206 3.86 6.98 -12.46
C ALA A 206 2.90 6.62 -13.61
N HIS A 207 2.51 7.63 -14.38
CA HIS A 207 1.56 7.49 -15.46
C HIS A 207 2.10 8.02 -16.79
N THR A 208 1.55 7.49 -17.88
CA THR A 208 1.60 8.10 -19.21
C THR A 208 0.17 8.23 -19.73
N GLU A 209 -0.05 9.16 -20.65
CA GLU A 209 -1.31 9.32 -21.35
C GLU A 209 -1.07 9.31 -22.85
N ASP A 210 -1.62 8.30 -23.53
CA ASP A 210 -1.55 8.14 -24.98
C ASP A 210 -2.98 8.04 -25.53
N TYR A 211 -3.32 8.85 -26.53
CA TYR A 211 -4.66 8.90 -27.16
C TYR A 211 -5.84 9.00 -26.17
N GLY A 212 -5.66 9.74 -25.07
CA GLY A 212 -6.67 9.91 -24.02
C GLY A 212 -6.82 8.71 -23.06
N VAL A 213 -5.87 7.78 -23.11
CA VAL A 213 -5.81 6.62 -22.20
C VAL A 213 -4.65 6.79 -21.24
N VAL A 214 -4.98 6.97 -19.96
CA VAL A 214 -4.00 6.94 -18.88
C VAL A 214 -3.61 5.49 -18.58
N SER A 215 -2.31 5.22 -18.48
CA SER A 215 -1.77 3.92 -18.09
C SER A 215 -0.57 4.07 -17.16
N GLY A 216 -0.35 3.06 -16.33
CA GLY A 216 0.81 2.97 -15.45
C GLY A 216 2.11 2.71 -16.21
N ILE A 217 3.22 3.27 -15.72
CA ILE A 217 4.55 3.01 -16.27
C ILE A 217 5.34 2.09 -15.34
N ALA A 218 5.61 0.88 -15.80
CA ALA A 218 6.43 -0.08 -15.09
C ALA A 218 7.93 0.25 -15.20
N GLY A 219 8.70 -0.11 -14.17
CA GLY A 219 10.16 -0.11 -14.25
C GLY A 219 10.86 1.24 -13.99
N ILE A 220 10.13 2.30 -13.63
CA ILE A 220 10.71 3.60 -13.26
C ILE A 220 11.50 3.44 -11.97
N ASP A 221 12.77 3.85 -11.98
CA ASP A 221 13.63 3.80 -10.80
C ASP A 221 13.22 4.88 -9.80
N VAL A 222 12.97 4.44 -8.56
CA VAL A 222 12.57 5.30 -7.44
C VAL A 222 13.74 5.47 -6.47
N TYR A 223 14.08 6.72 -6.19
CA TYR A 223 15.09 7.10 -5.21
C TYR A 223 14.45 7.96 -4.12
N ILE A 224 14.78 7.66 -2.87
CA ILE A 224 14.35 8.45 -1.71
C ILE A 224 15.60 8.97 -1.01
N ASN A 225 15.73 10.29 -0.86
CA ASN A 225 16.92 10.96 -0.34
C ASN A 225 18.22 10.51 -1.03
N GLY A 226 18.16 10.35 -2.36
CA GLY A 226 19.28 9.93 -3.19
C GLY A 226 19.61 8.42 -3.15
N LYS A 227 18.90 7.63 -2.34
CA LYS A 227 19.13 6.17 -2.23
C LYS A 227 18.13 5.39 -3.10
N PRO A 228 18.58 4.42 -3.92
CA PRO A 228 17.67 3.59 -4.71
C PRO A 228 16.79 2.75 -3.78
N GLN A 229 15.47 2.76 -4.01
CA GLN A 229 14.49 2.00 -3.23
C GLN A 229 13.85 0.87 -4.03
N GLY A 230 13.78 1.00 -5.35
CA GLY A 230 13.20 -0.02 -6.22
C GLY A 230 12.66 0.57 -7.51
N LYS A 231 11.72 -0.15 -8.13
CA LYS A 231 11.07 0.22 -9.37
C LYS A 231 9.56 0.17 -9.26
N THR A 232 8.86 0.99 -10.05
CA THR A 232 7.40 0.93 -10.17
C THR A 232 6.93 -0.41 -10.76
N ASN A 233 5.78 -0.89 -10.30
CA ASN A 233 5.16 -2.14 -10.75
C ASN A 233 4.43 -1.98 -12.12
N LYS A 234 3.77 -3.03 -12.59
CA LYS A 234 3.00 -3.02 -13.87
C LYS A 234 1.89 -1.96 -13.96
N ASN A 235 1.39 -1.48 -12.83
CA ASN A 235 0.37 -0.44 -12.74
C ASN A 235 0.99 0.96 -12.57
N GLY A 236 2.33 1.07 -12.57
CA GLY A 236 3.05 2.31 -12.30
C GLY A 236 3.14 2.68 -10.84
N GLU A 237 2.88 1.76 -9.92
CA GLU A 237 2.83 2.05 -8.49
C GLU A 237 4.10 1.58 -7.77
N PHE A 238 4.51 2.32 -6.75
CA PHE A 238 5.56 1.94 -5.80
C PHE A 238 5.17 2.43 -4.40
N VAL A 239 5.29 1.56 -3.40
CA VAL A 239 5.00 1.90 -2.00
C VAL A 239 6.30 1.84 -1.21
N TYR A 240 6.59 2.91 -0.49
CA TYR A 240 7.75 3.00 0.40
C TYR A 240 7.32 3.17 1.85
N ASP A 241 7.70 2.22 2.68
CA ASP A 241 7.50 2.24 4.13
C ASP A 241 8.60 3.09 4.78
N TYR A 242 8.34 4.38 4.97
CA TYR A 242 9.30 5.28 5.60
C TYR A 242 9.38 5.00 7.11
N LYS A 243 10.59 4.67 7.56
CA LYS A 243 10.91 4.30 8.95
C LYS A 243 11.49 5.44 9.79
N GLY A 244 11.48 6.67 9.29
CA GLY A 244 12.00 7.83 10.02
C GLY A 244 10.91 8.55 10.81
N GLU A 245 11.28 9.69 11.39
CA GLU A 245 10.36 10.53 12.17
C GLU A 245 9.25 11.14 11.30
N PRO A 246 8.00 11.21 11.79
CA PRO A 246 6.94 11.97 11.15
C PRO A 246 7.28 13.46 10.96
N ASN A 247 6.58 14.10 10.03
CA ASN A 247 6.75 15.50 9.60
C ASN A 247 8.13 15.82 9.01
N LYS A 248 8.93 14.81 8.67
CA LYS A 248 10.19 15.03 7.95
C LYS A 248 9.94 15.17 6.46
N LYS A 249 10.75 16.04 5.86
CA LYS A 249 10.82 16.24 4.42
C LYS A 249 11.70 15.16 3.81
N VAL A 250 11.20 14.47 2.79
CA VAL A 250 11.97 13.51 1.98
C VAL A 250 12.01 14.00 0.54
N THR A 251 13.14 13.84 -0.12
CA THR A 251 13.27 14.11 -1.56
C THR A 251 13.02 12.83 -2.33
N VAL A 252 12.01 12.84 -3.19
CA VAL A 252 11.70 11.76 -4.12
C VAL A 252 12.30 12.10 -5.47
N GLU A 253 13.07 11.18 -6.05
CA GLU A 253 13.55 11.25 -7.42
C GLU A 253 13.03 10.04 -8.21
N LEU A 254 12.48 10.30 -9.39
CA LEU A 254 12.04 9.29 -10.35
C LEU A 254 12.91 9.38 -11.59
N LYS A 255 13.50 8.26 -12.03
CA LYS A 255 14.24 8.17 -13.29
C LYS A 255 13.55 7.24 -14.28
N ALA A 256 13.26 7.76 -15.46
CA ALA A 256 12.48 7.10 -16.51
C ALA A 256 13.26 7.16 -17.84
N ALA A 257 14.07 6.13 -18.12
CA ALA A 257 15.02 6.13 -19.23
C ALA A 257 14.38 6.40 -20.60
N ASP A 258 13.21 5.79 -20.85
CA ASP A 258 12.49 5.90 -22.13
C ASP A 258 11.39 6.96 -22.11
N TYR A 259 11.48 7.91 -21.18
CA TYR A 259 10.45 8.93 -21.01
C TYR A 259 11.00 10.33 -20.77
N ILE A 260 10.11 11.31 -20.92
CA ILE A 260 10.34 12.73 -20.73
C ILE A 260 9.46 13.21 -19.57
N PRO A 261 10.04 13.89 -18.57
CA PRO A 261 11.48 14.08 -18.39
C PRO A 261 12.19 12.77 -17.98
N TYR A 262 13.48 12.64 -18.31
CA TYR A 262 14.29 11.48 -17.90
C TYR A 262 14.40 11.38 -16.37
N SER A 263 14.51 12.50 -15.67
CA SER A 263 14.57 12.58 -14.21
C SER A 263 13.61 13.65 -13.71
N TRP A 264 12.93 13.36 -12.62
CA TRP A 264 12.07 14.31 -11.93
C TRP A 264 12.25 14.21 -10.42
N LYS A 265 12.32 15.36 -9.75
CA LYS A 265 12.55 15.47 -8.31
C LYS A 265 11.47 16.30 -7.64
N LYS A 266 11.00 15.83 -6.48
CA LYS A 266 10.06 16.59 -5.64
C LYS A 266 10.27 16.26 -4.18
N ASP A 267 10.18 17.28 -3.36
CA ASP A 267 10.17 17.12 -1.92
C ASP A 267 8.75 16.88 -1.40
N VAL A 268 8.63 15.95 -0.47
CA VAL A 268 7.36 15.53 0.14
C VAL A 268 7.52 15.55 1.66
N VAL A 269 6.55 16.13 2.37
CA VAL A 269 6.50 16.08 3.83
C VAL A 269 5.66 14.89 4.26
N LEU A 270 6.28 13.95 4.97
CA LEU A 270 5.64 12.69 5.39
C LEU A 270 4.98 12.88 6.76
N LYS A 271 3.65 13.00 6.82
CA LYS A 271 2.89 13.11 8.09
C LYS A 271 2.41 11.74 8.57
N ASP A 272 1.24 11.30 8.11
CA ASP A 272 0.66 9.97 8.40
C ASP A 272 0.74 9.06 7.17
N SER A 273 0.53 9.64 5.99
CA SER A 273 0.77 9.05 4.68
C SER A 273 1.00 10.17 3.66
N ALA A 274 1.58 9.85 2.52
CA ALA A 274 1.69 10.77 1.39
C ALA A 274 1.48 10.03 0.08
N SER A 275 0.88 10.72 -0.90
CA SER A 275 0.77 10.25 -2.27
C SER A 275 1.47 11.22 -3.22
N LEU A 276 2.09 10.66 -4.26
CA LEU A 276 2.82 11.39 -5.27
C LEU A 276 2.51 10.81 -6.64
N THR A 277 1.82 11.58 -7.48
CA THR A 277 1.58 11.21 -8.87
C THR A 277 2.49 12.00 -9.78
N ARG A 278 3.05 11.32 -10.79
CA ARG A 278 3.82 11.96 -11.87
C ARG A 278 3.48 11.36 -13.22
N TYR A 279 3.24 12.23 -14.19
CA TYR A 279 3.11 11.87 -15.60
C TYR A 279 4.44 12.02 -16.33
N PHE A 280 4.68 11.08 -17.24
CA PHE A 280 5.81 11.02 -18.14
C PHE A 280 5.33 10.67 -19.55
N TYR A 281 6.06 11.11 -20.58
CA TYR A 281 5.71 10.85 -21.97
C TYR A 281 6.85 10.14 -22.69
N PRO A 282 6.57 9.13 -23.54
CA PRO A 282 7.61 8.29 -24.09
C PRO A 282 8.51 9.08 -25.06
N VAL A 283 9.82 8.81 -25.00
CA VAL A 283 10.81 9.39 -25.93
C VAL A 283 10.65 8.87 -27.36
N SER A 284 9.84 7.83 -27.57
CA SER A 284 9.45 7.30 -28.88
C SER A 284 7.94 7.04 -28.89
N PRO A 285 7.18 7.51 -29.89
CA PRO A 285 5.76 7.21 -29.98
C PRO A 285 5.51 5.70 -30.10
N LYS A 286 4.46 5.21 -29.45
CA LYS A 286 4.02 3.82 -29.62
C LYS A 286 3.30 3.66 -30.97
N PRO A 287 3.39 2.49 -31.61
CA PRO A 287 2.58 2.17 -32.78
C PRO A 287 1.09 2.32 -32.47
N ILE A 288 0.35 2.90 -33.41
CA ILE A 288 -1.08 3.18 -33.29
C ILE A 288 -1.84 1.87 -33.49
N LYS A 289 -2.64 1.45 -32.51
CA LYS A 289 -3.44 0.23 -32.61
C LYS A 289 -4.64 0.51 -33.52
N VAL A 290 -4.64 -0.10 -34.69
CA VAL A 290 -5.68 0.08 -35.70
C VAL A 290 -6.30 -1.27 -36.02
N GLY A 291 -7.62 -1.30 -36.17
CA GLY A 291 -8.34 -2.49 -36.58
C GLY A 291 -9.26 -2.18 -37.75
N ILE A 292 -9.23 -3.04 -38.76
CA ILE A 292 -10.13 -2.96 -39.91
C ILE A 292 -11.44 -3.65 -39.52
N TYR A 293 -12.50 -2.85 -39.33
CA TYR A 293 -13.75 -3.32 -38.73
C TYR A 293 -14.65 -4.04 -39.74
N LYS A 294 -15.04 -3.37 -40.83
CA LYS A 294 -15.82 -3.98 -41.92
C LYS A 294 -15.74 -3.17 -43.21
N PHE A 295 -16.00 -3.83 -44.33
CA PHE A 295 -16.33 -3.22 -45.61
C PHE A 295 -17.81 -3.44 -45.92
N ALA A 296 -18.56 -2.36 -46.13
CA ALA A 296 -19.92 -2.41 -46.66
C ALA A 296 -19.86 -2.48 -48.19
N SER A 297 -20.92 -3.02 -48.82
CA SER A 297 -21.04 -3.03 -50.27
C SER A 297 -22.46 -2.66 -50.67
N ASN A 298 -22.62 -1.87 -51.74
CA ASN A 298 -23.92 -1.61 -52.36
C ASN A 298 -24.27 -2.63 -53.46
N LEU A 299 -23.40 -3.61 -53.67
CA LEU A 299 -23.57 -4.68 -54.66
C LEU A 299 -24.46 -5.79 -54.10
N TYR A 300 -25.14 -6.52 -55.00
CA TYR A 300 -25.90 -7.71 -54.61
C TYR A 300 -24.98 -8.70 -53.90
N ALA A 301 -25.41 -9.21 -52.74
CA ALA A 301 -24.61 -10.10 -51.93
C ALA A 301 -24.45 -11.47 -52.58
N ASP A 302 -23.46 -11.60 -53.46
CA ASP A 302 -23.04 -12.85 -54.10
C ASP A 302 -21.60 -13.23 -53.69
N ASN A 303 -21.08 -14.31 -54.29
CA ASN A 303 -19.74 -14.79 -53.98
C ASN A 303 -18.63 -13.86 -54.51
N GLU A 304 -18.86 -13.15 -55.62
CA GLU A 304 -17.90 -12.20 -56.18
C GLU A 304 -17.71 -11.03 -55.22
N VAL A 305 -18.79 -10.48 -54.66
CA VAL A 305 -18.72 -9.36 -53.70
C VAL A 305 -17.99 -9.77 -52.42
N LYS A 306 -18.23 -10.99 -51.92
CA LYS A 306 -17.49 -11.53 -50.77
C LYS A 306 -16.00 -11.68 -51.07
N GLU A 307 -15.65 -12.14 -52.26
CA GLU A 307 -14.27 -12.26 -52.71
C GLU A 307 -13.59 -10.88 -52.78
N ILE A 308 -14.25 -9.88 -53.39
CA ILE A 308 -13.72 -8.51 -53.48
C ILE A 308 -13.48 -7.94 -52.08
N ILE A 309 -14.46 -8.06 -51.17
CA ILE A 309 -14.32 -7.59 -49.78
C ILE A 309 -13.13 -8.27 -49.11
N SER A 310 -12.99 -9.58 -49.28
CA SER A 310 -11.88 -10.35 -48.72
C SER A 310 -10.53 -9.89 -49.27
N ARG A 311 -10.44 -9.66 -50.59
CA ARG A 311 -9.23 -9.20 -51.27
C ARG A 311 -8.83 -7.79 -50.83
N VAL A 312 -9.79 -6.86 -50.77
CA VAL A 312 -9.56 -5.50 -50.26
C VAL A 312 -9.07 -5.55 -48.82
N HIS A 313 -9.75 -6.31 -47.95
CA HIS A 313 -9.36 -6.41 -46.54
C HIS A 313 -7.94 -6.97 -46.40
N THR A 314 -7.63 -8.08 -47.07
CA THR A 314 -6.32 -8.74 -46.99
C THR A 314 -5.21 -7.83 -47.49
N SER A 315 -5.33 -7.32 -48.72
CA SER A 315 -4.32 -6.47 -49.34
C SER A 315 -4.12 -5.13 -48.60
N LEU A 316 -5.19 -4.53 -48.06
CA LEU A 316 -5.10 -3.34 -47.23
C LEU A 316 -4.38 -3.64 -45.91
N SER A 317 -4.77 -4.74 -45.23
CA SER A 317 -4.20 -5.16 -43.96
C SER A 317 -2.70 -5.43 -44.07
N GLU A 318 -2.30 -6.27 -45.02
CA GLU A 318 -0.89 -6.61 -45.27
C GLU A 318 -0.04 -5.37 -45.55
N SER A 319 -0.53 -4.46 -46.42
CA SER A 319 0.20 -3.25 -46.80
C SER A 319 0.26 -2.21 -45.68
N LEU A 320 -0.84 -2.01 -44.94
CA LEU A 320 -0.90 -1.01 -43.87
C LEU A 320 -0.06 -1.43 -42.67
N PHE A 321 -0.10 -2.70 -42.28
CA PHE A 321 0.55 -3.20 -41.07
C PHE A 321 1.99 -3.66 -41.27
N ASP A 322 2.49 -3.71 -42.51
CA ASP A 322 3.93 -3.70 -42.78
C ASP A 322 4.59 -2.37 -42.32
N ASN A 323 3.79 -1.29 -42.23
CA ASN A 323 4.24 -0.04 -41.66
C ASN A 323 4.24 -0.06 -40.12
N LYS A 324 5.44 0.02 -39.53
CA LYS A 324 5.69 0.04 -38.07
C LYS A 324 4.98 1.14 -37.27
N ALA A 325 4.49 2.19 -37.93
CA ALA A 325 3.72 3.24 -37.27
C ALA A 325 2.33 2.73 -36.83
N PHE A 326 1.83 1.66 -37.43
CA PHE A 326 0.56 1.03 -37.14
C PHE A 326 0.77 -0.37 -36.57
N LYS A 327 -0.14 -0.77 -35.69
CA LYS A 327 -0.20 -2.11 -35.10
C LYS A 327 -1.57 -2.70 -35.34
N ASP A 328 -1.60 -3.87 -35.95
CA ASP A 328 -2.85 -4.58 -36.22
C ASP A 328 -3.55 -5.00 -34.91
N VAL A 329 -4.86 -4.78 -34.90
CA VAL A 329 -5.81 -5.41 -33.99
C VAL A 329 -6.65 -6.37 -34.84
N PRO A 330 -6.44 -7.70 -34.70
CA PRO A 330 -7.10 -8.68 -35.54
C PRO A 330 -8.63 -8.49 -35.56
N THR A 331 -9.21 -8.53 -36.76
CA THR A 331 -10.64 -8.21 -36.98
C THR A 331 -11.59 -9.06 -36.13
N ASN A 332 -11.29 -10.35 -35.93
CA ASN A 332 -12.09 -11.21 -35.06
C ASN A 332 -12.07 -10.75 -33.59
N VAL A 333 -10.89 -10.41 -33.07
CA VAL A 333 -10.73 -9.87 -31.71
C VAL A 333 -11.46 -8.53 -31.56
N LEU A 334 -11.36 -7.66 -32.56
CA LEU A 334 -12.09 -6.38 -32.59
C LEU A 334 -13.62 -6.61 -32.57
N ILE A 335 -14.14 -7.47 -33.44
CA ILE A 335 -15.58 -7.76 -33.52
C ILE A 335 -16.10 -8.31 -32.19
N ASP A 336 -15.38 -9.23 -31.56
CA ASP A 336 -15.77 -9.80 -30.27
C ASP A 336 -15.79 -8.75 -29.16
N GLU A 337 -14.79 -7.86 -29.12
CA GLU A 337 -14.75 -6.79 -28.12
C GLU A 337 -15.83 -5.73 -28.36
N VAL A 338 -16.12 -5.39 -29.62
CA VAL A 338 -17.24 -4.51 -30.01
C VAL A 338 -18.58 -5.09 -29.54
N LYS A 339 -18.80 -6.39 -29.74
CA LYS A 339 -20.01 -7.11 -29.27
C LYS A 339 -20.11 -7.10 -27.74
N LYS A 340 -19.01 -7.40 -27.03
CA LYS A 340 -18.95 -7.37 -25.56
C LYS A 340 -19.31 -5.98 -25.00
N ASN A 341 -18.86 -4.92 -25.66
CA ASN A 341 -19.17 -3.54 -25.28
C ASN A 341 -20.52 -3.04 -25.81
N LYS A 342 -21.32 -3.88 -26.50
CA LYS A 342 -22.64 -3.55 -27.07
C LYS A 342 -22.62 -2.31 -27.98
N LEU A 343 -21.54 -2.15 -28.72
CA LEU A 343 -21.33 -1.06 -29.67
C LEU A 343 -21.84 -1.45 -31.06
N SER A 344 -22.55 -0.53 -31.72
CA SER A 344 -22.88 -0.63 -33.16
C SER A 344 -21.90 0.24 -33.95
N LEU A 345 -21.86 0.07 -35.29
CA LEU A 345 -21.06 0.95 -36.14
C LEU A 345 -21.46 2.42 -35.91
N ASP A 346 -22.75 2.73 -35.96
CA ASP A 346 -23.25 4.11 -35.80
C ASP A 346 -22.88 4.72 -34.45
N LYS A 347 -22.84 3.91 -33.38
CA LYS A 347 -22.35 4.37 -32.07
C LYS A 347 -20.86 4.68 -32.13
N MET A 348 -20.05 3.81 -32.73
CA MET A 348 -18.61 4.02 -32.84
C MET A 348 -18.26 5.22 -33.74
N THR A 349 -18.97 5.43 -34.84
CA THR A 349 -18.73 6.53 -35.79
C THR A 349 -19.48 7.81 -35.44
N GLY A 350 -20.43 7.78 -34.50
CA GLY A 350 -21.17 8.96 -34.05
C GLY A 350 -20.73 9.47 -32.67
N LYS A 351 -20.60 8.57 -31.69
CA LYS A 351 -20.25 8.89 -30.29
C LYS A 351 -18.83 8.45 -29.90
N GLY A 352 -18.20 7.59 -30.70
CA GLY A 352 -16.90 7.01 -30.36
C GLY A 352 -16.97 5.89 -29.33
N TRP A 353 -15.79 5.43 -28.91
CA TRP A 353 -15.58 4.37 -27.92
C TRP A 353 -14.58 4.75 -26.82
N ALA A 354 -14.12 6.00 -26.77
CA ALA A 354 -13.15 6.50 -25.78
C ALA A 354 -13.60 6.31 -24.32
N ASN A 355 -14.91 6.18 -24.07
CA ASN A 355 -15.49 5.95 -22.75
C ASN A 355 -15.86 4.47 -22.48
N THR A 356 -15.38 3.54 -23.30
CA THR A 356 -15.63 2.09 -23.14
C THR A 356 -14.34 1.30 -22.90
N ASN A 357 -14.43 0.00 -22.62
CA ASN A 357 -13.24 -0.85 -22.47
C ASN A 357 -12.50 -1.06 -23.79
N LEU A 358 -13.16 -0.80 -24.94
CA LEU A 358 -12.57 -0.93 -26.27
C LEU A 358 -11.32 -0.03 -26.45
N LYS A 359 -11.25 1.10 -25.73
CA LYS A 359 -10.08 2.01 -25.74
C LYS A 359 -8.76 1.36 -25.33
N LYS A 360 -8.83 0.26 -24.55
CA LYS A 360 -7.63 -0.50 -24.17
C LYS A 360 -7.08 -1.30 -25.36
N LEU A 361 -7.98 -1.78 -26.23
CA LEU A 361 -7.64 -2.61 -27.37
C LEU A 361 -7.20 -1.79 -28.59
N ILE A 362 -7.90 -0.71 -28.90
CA ILE A 362 -7.78 -0.03 -30.21
C ILE A 362 -7.83 1.49 -30.09
N ASP A 363 -6.98 2.17 -30.86
CA ASP A 363 -6.90 3.63 -30.90
C ASP A 363 -7.75 4.20 -32.05
N MET A 364 -7.83 3.48 -33.17
CA MET A 364 -8.59 3.86 -34.37
C MET A 364 -9.21 2.67 -35.09
N ILE A 365 -10.35 2.87 -35.74
CA ILE A 365 -10.97 1.86 -36.61
C ILE A 365 -10.92 2.30 -38.07
N ILE A 366 -10.75 1.35 -38.97
CA ILE A 366 -10.95 1.55 -40.40
C ILE A 366 -12.29 0.92 -40.79
N VAL A 367 -13.11 1.71 -41.48
CA VAL A 367 -14.39 1.28 -42.04
C VAL A 367 -14.34 1.57 -43.54
N GLY A 368 -14.69 0.60 -44.35
CA GLY A 368 -14.69 0.77 -45.80
C GLY A 368 -16.04 0.56 -46.45
N SER A 369 -16.14 0.99 -47.69
CA SER A 369 -17.27 0.76 -48.58
C SER A 369 -16.77 0.42 -49.98
N ILE A 370 -17.51 -0.45 -50.65
CA ILE A 370 -17.25 -0.87 -52.03
C ILE A 370 -18.50 -0.56 -52.86
N GLY A 371 -18.29 0.17 -53.94
CA GLY A 371 -19.28 0.49 -54.95
C GLY A 371 -18.89 -0.05 -56.32
N LYS A 372 -19.87 -0.26 -57.19
CA LYS A 372 -19.64 -0.47 -58.63
C LYS A 372 -20.56 0.45 -59.42
N ASP A 373 -20.01 1.11 -60.42
CA ASP A 373 -20.71 1.92 -61.39
C ASP A 373 -20.26 1.57 -62.82
N ASP A 374 -20.67 2.38 -63.79
CA ASP A 374 -20.29 2.26 -65.21
C ASP A 374 -18.78 2.45 -65.45
N LYS A 375 -18.07 3.07 -64.50
CA LYS A 375 -16.63 3.36 -64.58
C LYS A 375 -15.77 2.32 -63.86
N GLY A 376 -16.40 1.41 -63.10
CA GLY A 376 -15.75 0.26 -62.47
C GLY A 376 -16.07 0.14 -60.99
N TYR A 377 -15.10 -0.31 -60.19
CA TYR A 377 -15.24 -0.45 -58.74
C TYR A 377 -14.67 0.77 -58.04
N THR A 378 -15.38 1.26 -57.03
CA THR A 378 -14.91 2.31 -56.11
C THR A 378 -14.72 1.69 -54.74
N VAL A 379 -13.53 1.85 -54.16
CA VAL A 379 -13.21 1.44 -52.80
C VAL A 379 -12.90 2.68 -51.98
N GLU A 380 -13.70 2.93 -50.95
CA GLU A 380 -13.49 4.00 -49.98
C GLU A 380 -13.09 3.41 -48.64
N THR A 381 -12.15 4.04 -47.97
CA THR A 381 -11.75 3.74 -46.59
C THR A 381 -11.78 5.00 -45.75
N LYS A 382 -12.46 4.93 -44.61
CA LYS A 382 -12.54 5.98 -43.60
C LYS A 382 -11.85 5.53 -42.32
N VAL A 383 -10.93 6.34 -41.84
CA VAL A 383 -10.26 6.15 -40.55
C VAL A 383 -11.01 6.95 -39.50
N TYR A 384 -11.50 6.29 -38.45
CA TYR A 384 -12.19 6.93 -37.34
C TYR A 384 -11.34 6.92 -36.09
N THR A 385 -11.33 8.04 -35.37
CA THR A 385 -10.73 8.20 -34.05
C THR A 385 -11.61 7.57 -32.96
N SER A 386 -11.04 7.35 -31.78
CA SER A 386 -11.78 6.87 -30.60
C SER A 386 -12.95 7.76 -30.16
N LYS A 387 -13.03 9.01 -30.63
CA LYS A 387 -14.15 9.93 -30.42
C LYS A 387 -15.23 9.83 -31.52
N GLY A 388 -15.09 8.92 -32.48
CA GLY A 388 -16.00 8.75 -33.62
C GLY A 388 -15.83 9.80 -34.72
N LYS A 389 -14.79 10.66 -34.65
CA LYS A 389 -14.50 11.62 -35.73
C LYS A 389 -13.73 10.94 -36.86
N ILE A 390 -14.11 11.24 -38.11
CA ILE A 390 -13.32 10.86 -39.29
C ILE A 390 -11.99 11.62 -39.24
N LEU A 391 -10.88 10.89 -39.29
CA LEU A 391 -9.52 11.41 -39.39
C LEU A 391 -9.05 11.50 -40.83
N LEU A 392 -9.47 10.57 -41.67
CA LEU A 392 -9.06 10.51 -43.07
C LEU A 392 -10.12 9.75 -43.85
N SER A 393 -10.40 10.19 -45.08
CA SER A 393 -11.13 9.41 -46.08
C SER A 393 -10.27 9.30 -47.33
N VAL A 394 -10.08 8.08 -47.82
CA VAL A 394 -9.33 7.78 -49.03
C VAL A 394 -10.20 6.97 -49.96
N ILE A 395 -10.22 7.33 -51.25
CA ILE A 395 -11.05 6.69 -52.27
C ILE A 395 -10.15 6.31 -53.44
N LYS A 396 -10.33 5.10 -53.96
CA LYS A 396 -9.72 4.64 -55.21
C LYS A 396 -10.78 4.07 -56.14
N GLN A 397 -10.68 4.41 -57.42
CA GLN A 397 -11.51 3.86 -58.48
C GLN A 397 -10.65 2.98 -59.38
N VAL A 398 -11.16 1.80 -59.71
CA VAL A 398 -10.48 0.84 -60.60
C VAL A 398 -11.45 0.30 -61.65
N LYS A 399 -10.93 0.00 -62.84
CA LYS A 399 -11.76 -0.43 -63.97
C LYS A 399 -12.27 -1.88 -63.83
N GLY A 400 -11.57 -2.73 -63.09
CA GLY A 400 -11.96 -4.14 -62.95
C GLY A 400 -11.32 -4.88 -61.79
N LEU A 401 -11.74 -6.13 -61.60
CA LEU A 401 -11.36 -7.00 -60.48
C LEU A 401 -9.86 -7.28 -60.36
N ARG A 402 -9.12 -7.18 -61.47
CA ARG A 402 -7.67 -7.43 -61.48
C ARG A 402 -6.89 -6.37 -60.69
N ASP A 403 -7.42 -5.16 -60.60
CA ASP A 403 -6.73 -4.01 -60.00
C ASP A 403 -7.09 -3.78 -58.52
N ILE A 404 -8.02 -4.57 -57.97
CA ILE A 404 -8.54 -4.41 -56.59
C ILE A 404 -7.42 -4.50 -55.54
N ASP A 405 -6.50 -5.46 -55.68
CA ASP A 405 -5.39 -5.60 -54.72
C ASP A 405 -4.43 -4.42 -54.81
N SER A 406 -4.17 -3.90 -56.01
CA SER A 406 -3.34 -2.71 -56.19
C SER A 406 -4.00 -1.50 -55.54
N ALA A 407 -5.29 -1.29 -55.77
CA ALA A 407 -6.04 -0.20 -55.14
C ALA A 407 -6.03 -0.29 -53.62
N ALA A 408 -6.16 -1.49 -53.05
CA ALA A 408 -6.08 -1.69 -51.60
C ALA A 408 -4.69 -1.36 -51.03
N ARG A 409 -3.60 -1.71 -51.74
CA ARG A 409 -2.24 -1.32 -51.35
C ARG A 409 -2.01 0.18 -51.46
N ASP A 410 -2.55 0.81 -52.51
CA ASP A 410 -2.49 2.27 -52.69
C ASP A 410 -3.27 3.01 -51.61
N LEU A 411 -4.43 2.49 -51.21
CA LEU A 411 -5.21 2.99 -50.06
C LEU A 411 -4.38 2.94 -48.78
N ALA A 412 -3.69 1.82 -48.49
CA ALA A 412 -2.80 1.72 -47.33
C ALA A 412 -1.64 2.73 -47.39
N SER A 413 -1.00 2.88 -48.55
CA SER A 413 0.09 3.86 -48.73
C SER A 413 -0.41 5.29 -48.49
N GLU A 414 -1.55 5.64 -49.07
CA GLU A 414 -2.14 6.97 -48.92
C GLU A 414 -2.61 7.24 -47.49
N ILE A 415 -3.14 6.23 -46.78
CA ILE A 415 -3.42 6.33 -45.33
C ILE A 415 -2.15 6.67 -44.58
N ALA A 416 -1.06 5.91 -44.78
CA ALA A 416 0.21 6.15 -44.10
C ALA A 416 0.84 7.52 -44.46
N GLU A 417 0.72 7.94 -45.71
CA GLU A 417 1.26 9.20 -46.21
C GLU A 417 0.47 10.41 -45.73
N ARG A 418 -0.85 10.29 -45.55
CA ARG A 418 -1.70 11.40 -45.11
C ARG A 418 -2.04 11.33 -43.62
N PHE A 419 -1.46 10.39 -42.89
CA PHE A 419 -1.71 10.28 -41.46
C PHE A 419 -1.07 11.46 -40.70
N PRO A 420 -1.83 12.16 -39.83
CA PRO A 420 -1.29 13.26 -39.02
C PRO A 420 -0.51 12.71 -37.82
N PHE A 421 0.68 12.17 -38.06
CA PHE A 421 1.51 11.62 -36.99
C PHE A 421 1.85 12.68 -35.93
N GLU A 422 1.71 12.28 -34.67
CA GLU A 422 2.05 13.10 -33.51
C GLU A 422 3.40 12.67 -32.93
N GLY A 423 4.22 13.66 -32.63
CA GLY A 423 5.49 13.50 -31.93
C GLY A 423 5.58 14.43 -30.73
N THR A 424 6.76 14.47 -30.15
CA THR A 424 7.11 15.30 -29.00
C THR A 424 8.50 15.89 -29.22
N VAL A 425 8.68 17.14 -28.83
CA VAL A 425 9.98 17.82 -28.78
C VAL A 425 10.81 17.17 -27.68
N VAL A 426 11.94 16.59 -28.05
CA VAL A 426 12.85 15.87 -27.14
C VAL A 426 14.12 16.66 -26.84
N ALA A 427 14.46 17.64 -27.67
CA ALA A 427 15.50 18.62 -27.41
C ALA A 427 15.17 19.94 -28.13
N VAL A 428 15.59 21.05 -27.54
CA VAL A 428 15.58 22.38 -28.16
C VAL A 428 17.04 22.73 -28.42
N GLU A 429 17.35 23.03 -29.68
CA GLU A 429 18.68 23.36 -30.18
C GLU A 429 18.67 24.82 -30.69
N ASP A 430 19.83 25.43 -30.91
CA ASP A 430 19.92 26.87 -31.24
C ASP A 430 19.19 27.23 -32.55
N ASP A 431 19.17 26.31 -33.51
CA ASP A 431 18.61 26.49 -34.86
C ASP A 431 17.35 25.65 -35.12
N GLY A 432 16.81 24.96 -34.11
CA GLY A 432 15.63 24.13 -34.29
C GLY A 432 15.27 23.22 -33.14
N LEU A 433 14.45 22.23 -33.46
CA LEU A 433 13.90 21.27 -32.52
C LEU A 433 14.27 19.86 -32.95
N LYS A 434 14.63 19.03 -31.98
CA LYS A 434 14.67 17.59 -32.17
C LYS A 434 13.34 16.98 -31.78
N ILE A 435 12.72 16.25 -32.68
CA ILE A 435 11.43 15.57 -32.46
C ILE A 435 11.63 14.05 -32.47
N ASN A 436 10.82 13.33 -31.69
CA ASN A 436 10.89 11.86 -31.57
C ASN A 436 10.28 11.07 -32.76
N LEU A 437 10.14 11.70 -33.92
CA LEU A 437 9.72 11.04 -35.14
C LEU A 437 10.94 10.78 -36.00
N GLY A 438 11.33 9.52 -36.16
CA GLY A 438 12.48 9.09 -36.97
C GLY A 438 12.10 8.07 -38.04
N LYS A 439 13.06 7.75 -38.93
CA LYS A 439 12.85 6.81 -40.05
C LYS A 439 12.44 5.41 -39.58
N ALA A 440 12.95 4.94 -38.45
CA ALA A 440 12.70 3.59 -37.95
C ALA A 440 11.24 3.39 -37.49
N GLY A 441 10.50 4.47 -37.19
CA GLY A 441 9.12 4.41 -36.73
C GLY A 441 8.06 4.31 -37.85
N GLY A 442 8.45 4.33 -39.13
CA GLY A 442 7.52 4.11 -40.25
C GLY A 442 6.64 5.31 -40.62
N TYR A 443 6.90 6.50 -40.08
CA TYR A 443 6.06 7.70 -40.26
C TYR A 443 6.10 8.34 -41.66
N ARG A 444 6.71 7.67 -42.66
CA ARG A 444 6.87 8.14 -44.06
C ARG A 444 7.44 9.57 -44.16
N LEU A 445 8.43 9.89 -43.31
CA LEU A 445 9.02 11.23 -43.25
C LEU A 445 9.90 11.52 -44.47
N SER A 446 9.86 12.79 -44.92
CA SER A 446 10.80 13.33 -45.91
C SER A 446 11.26 14.74 -45.51
N ARG A 447 12.43 15.15 -46.01
CA ARG A 447 12.94 16.51 -45.84
C ARG A 447 11.95 17.49 -46.49
N GLY A 448 11.68 18.61 -45.81
CA GLY A 448 10.69 19.58 -46.25
C GLY A 448 9.27 19.34 -45.72
N MET A 449 9.02 18.25 -44.99
CA MET A 449 7.74 18.07 -44.31
C MET A 449 7.57 19.06 -43.16
N GLU A 450 6.40 19.69 -43.09
CA GLU A 450 6.02 20.63 -42.04
C GLU A 450 5.28 19.95 -40.88
N PHE A 451 5.53 20.45 -39.67
CA PHE A 451 4.84 20.06 -38.44
C PHE A 451 4.38 21.30 -37.69
N ASP A 452 3.14 21.29 -37.23
CA ASP A 452 2.66 22.24 -36.24
C ASP A 452 3.34 21.95 -34.90
N VAL A 453 3.89 22.99 -34.25
CA VAL A 453 4.43 22.91 -32.90
C VAL A 453 3.39 23.41 -31.93
N GLN A 454 3.09 22.59 -30.92
CA GLN A 454 2.04 22.85 -29.95
C GLN A 454 2.64 22.87 -28.53
N ALA A 455 2.68 24.07 -27.94
CA ALA A 455 3.13 24.27 -26.57
C ALA A 455 2.19 23.57 -25.59
N ALA A 456 2.72 22.61 -24.84
CA ALA A 456 1.95 21.82 -23.89
C ALA A 456 1.83 22.56 -22.55
N LYS A 457 0.61 22.63 -22.02
CA LYS A 457 0.35 23.10 -20.64
C LYS A 457 0.34 21.90 -19.73
N PHE A 458 1.16 21.90 -18.68
CA PHE A 458 1.25 20.82 -17.71
C PHE A 458 0.64 21.24 -16.38
N ASP A 459 -0.03 20.31 -15.69
CA ASP A 459 -0.39 20.49 -14.28
C ASP A 459 0.80 20.18 -13.35
N ASN A 460 0.54 20.25 -12.04
CA ASN A 460 1.56 19.97 -11.01
C ASN A 460 2.05 18.52 -10.99
N GLU A 461 1.30 17.59 -11.58
CA GLU A 461 1.67 16.18 -11.74
C GLU A 461 2.39 15.95 -13.07
N GLY A 462 2.50 16.96 -13.93
CA GLY A 462 3.08 16.83 -15.26
C GLY A 462 2.14 16.24 -16.30
N LYS A 463 0.84 16.17 -16.01
CA LYS A 463 -0.16 15.78 -17.00
C LYS A 463 -0.37 16.97 -17.94
N ILE A 464 -0.41 16.72 -19.24
CA ILE A 464 -0.83 17.76 -20.18
C ILE A 464 -2.31 18.08 -19.89
N THR A 465 -2.66 19.37 -19.84
CA THR A 465 -4.01 19.93 -19.56
C THR A 465 -4.46 20.95 -20.61
N GLY A 466 -3.59 21.29 -21.56
CA GLY A 466 -3.92 22.09 -22.73
C GLY A 466 -2.79 22.02 -23.75
N VAL A 467 -3.07 22.38 -25.00
CA VAL A 467 -2.03 22.70 -25.99
C VAL A 467 -2.35 24.01 -26.69
N ASN A 468 -1.32 24.74 -27.10
CA ASN A 468 -1.46 25.96 -27.90
C ASN A 468 -0.55 25.88 -29.13
N ASN A 469 -1.09 26.06 -30.33
CA ASN A 469 -0.25 26.09 -31.53
C ASN A 469 0.63 27.36 -31.51
N ILE A 470 1.95 27.16 -31.48
CA ILE A 470 2.94 28.24 -31.44
C ILE A 470 3.66 28.43 -32.77
N GLY A 471 3.39 27.61 -33.78
CA GLY A 471 3.97 27.79 -35.10
C GLY A 471 4.21 26.51 -35.87
N VAL A 472 5.08 26.63 -36.88
CA VAL A 472 5.42 25.53 -37.79
C VAL A 472 6.93 25.35 -37.86
N VAL A 473 7.36 24.09 -37.87
CA VAL A 473 8.75 23.67 -38.14
C VAL A 473 8.79 22.79 -39.38
N GLU A 474 9.93 22.76 -40.07
CA GLU A 474 10.17 21.94 -41.25
C GLU A 474 11.33 20.98 -41.01
N LEU A 475 11.15 19.70 -41.38
CA LEU A 475 12.21 18.70 -41.26
C LEU A 475 13.39 19.03 -42.18
N LYS A 476 14.57 19.20 -41.59
CA LYS A 476 15.83 19.37 -42.33
C LYS A 476 16.66 18.10 -42.37
N LYS A 477 16.60 17.29 -41.31
CA LYS A 477 17.33 16.01 -41.19
C LYS A 477 16.46 14.96 -40.51
N ILE A 478 16.55 13.72 -40.98
CA ILE A 478 15.79 12.58 -40.47
C ILE A 478 16.80 11.50 -40.10
N ASP A 479 16.93 11.22 -38.81
CA ASP A 479 17.74 10.13 -38.28
C ASP A 479 16.86 8.90 -37.99
N ALA A 480 17.46 7.81 -37.52
CA ALA A 480 16.75 6.57 -37.25
C ALA A 480 15.64 6.73 -36.19
N ALA A 481 15.96 7.37 -35.05
CA ALA A 481 15.06 7.50 -33.90
C ALA A 481 14.45 8.90 -33.72
N SER A 482 14.91 9.90 -34.48
CA SER A 482 14.49 11.29 -34.31
C SER A 482 14.66 12.07 -35.61
N SER A 483 14.06 13.26 -35.69
CA SER A 483 14.31 14.22 -36.77
C SER A 483 14.66 15.59 -36.20
N PHE A 484 15.47 16.33 -36.92
CA PHE A 484 15.74 17.74 -36.65
C PHE A 484 14.85 18.60 -37.55
N ALA A 485 14.16 19.55 -36.94
CA ALA A 485 13.18 20.42 -37.57
C ALA A 485 13.51 21.90 -37.28
N ALA A 486 13.71 22.69 -38.33
CA ALA A 486 14.01 24.11 -38.20
C ALA A 486 12.71 24.94 -38.16
N PRO A 487 12.66 26.06 -37.42
CA PRO A 487 11.49 26.92 -37.39
C PRO A 487 11.23 27.56 -38.75
N VAL A 488 9.96 27.55 -39.18
CA VAL A 488 9.47 28.28 -40.36
C VAL A 488 8.75 29.55 -39.91
N ASN A 489 7.80 29.41 -38.99
CA ASN A 489 7.06 30.51 -38.41
C ASN A 489 6.63 30.12 -37.00
N VAL A 490 7.54 30.30 -36.03
CA VAL A 490 7.29 30.02 -34.61
C VAL A 490 7.21 31.34 -33.86
N LYS A 491 6.04 31.59 -33.25
CA LYS A 491 5.71 32.83 -32.53
C LYS A 491 5.92 32.72 -31.02
N GLY A 492 6.31 31.55 -30.52
CA GLY A 492 6.54 31.27 -29.10
C GLY A 492 7.85 30.52 -28.86
N LYS A 493 8.14 30.21 -27.59
CA LYS A 493 9.28 29.34 -27.23
C LYS A 493 8.78 27.91 -27.12
N ALA A 494 9.32 27.03 -27.95
CA ALA A 494 9.13 25.60 -27.79
C ALA A 494 9.94 25.09 -26.59
N ALA A 495 9.43 24.06 -25.93
CA ALA A 495 10.06 23.40 -24.80
C ALA A 495 10.07 21.88 -24.99
N ILE A 496 10.96 21.21 -24.27
CA ILE A 496 10.95 19.75 -24.18
C ILE A 496 9.59 19.29 -23.62
N GLY A 497 8.97 18.32 -24.29
CA GLY A 497 7.62 17.84 -23.95
C GLY A 497 6.50 18.47 -24.77
N ASP A 498 6.76 19.55 -25.52
CA ASP A 498 5.79 20.11 -26.47
C ASP A 498 5.45 19.10 -27.56
N LYS A 499 4.23 19.18 -28.09
CA LYS A 499 3.76 18.27 -29.13
C LYS A 499 4.12 18.81 -30.51
N VAL A 500 4.39 17.90 -31.44
CA VAL A 500 4.47 18.23 -32.86
C VAL A 500 3.48 17.37 -33.63
N VAL A 501 2.75 17.97 -34.56
CA VAL A 501 1.73 17.26 -35.35
C VAL A 501 2.02 17.47 -36.80
N ARG A 502 2.10 16.40 -37.58
CA ARG A 502 2.35 16.48 -39.01
C ARG A 502 1.27 17.33 -39.67
N LYS A 503 1.69 18.36 -40.40
CA LYS A 503 0.78 19.23 -41.12
C LYS A 503 0.34 18.54 -42.41
N LEU A 504 -0.97 18.54 -42.65
CA LEU A 504 -1.56 18.00 -43.86
C LEU A 504 -2.05 19.16 -44.73
N TYR A 505 -1.80 19.05 -46.04
CA TYR A 505 -2.35 19.98 -47.02
C TYR A 505 -3.43 19.26 -47.83
N GLU A 506 -4.55 19.93 -48.04
CA GLU A 506 -5.51 19.50 -49.05
C GLU A 506 -5.06 20.06 -50.40
N TYR A 507 -4.91 19.17 -51.39
CA TYR A 507 -4.76 19.56 -52.78
C TYR A 507 -6.15 19.67 -53.39
N THR A 508 -6.54 20.87 -53.83
CA THR A 508 -7.71 21.04 -54.67
C THR A 508 -7.35 20.71 -56.12
N GLU A 509 -8.36 20.37 -56.95
CA GLU A 509 -8.22 20.03 -58.38
C GLU A 509 -7.49 21.11 -59.21
N ALA A 510 -7.37 22.34 -58.70
CA ALA A 510 -6.66 23.46 -59.33
C ALA A 510 -5.17 23.58 -58.95
N GLY A 511 -4.60 22.61 -58.21
CA GLY A 511 -3.18 22.62 -57.84
C GLY A 511 -2.77 23.68 -56.81
N GLN A 512 -3.72 24.41 -56.22
CA GLN A 512 -3.43 25.39 -55.17
C GLN A 512 -3.28 24.70 -53.81
N ARG A 513 -2.15 24.94 -53.13
CA ARG A 513 -1.96 24.59 -51.72
C ARG A 513 -2.93 25.42 -50.87
N ARG A 514 -4.00 24.81 -50.37
CA ARG A 514 -4.69 25.34 -49.19
C ARG A 514 -4.09 24.67 -47.96
N THR A 515 -3.71 25.47 -46.95
CA THR A 515 -3.69 24.98 -45.58
C THR A 515 -5.10 24.48 -45.30
N GLY A 516 -5.29 23.15 -45.24
CA GLY A 516 -6.53 22.57 -44.78
C GLY A 516 -6.81 23.18 -43.41
N GLY A 517 -7.84 24.02 -43.31
CA GLY A 517 -8.27 24.59 -42.05
C GLY A 517 -8.50 23.46 -41.07
N LEU A 518 -7.89 23.57 -39.89
CA LEU A 518 -7.96 22.63 -38.76
C LEU A 518 -9.25 21.79 -38.71
N ILE A 519 -9.15 20.48 -38.91
CA ILE A 519 -10.14 19.52 -38.37
C ILE A 519 -9.48 18.34 -37.63
N TYR A 520 -8.16 18.14 -37.72
CA TYR A 520 -7.51 17.01 -37.05
C TYR A 520 -6.83 17.42 -35.73
N ARG A 521 -7.65 17.90 -34.79
CA ARG A 521 -7.32 17.85 -33.37
C ARG A 521 -7.48 16.40 -32.90
N LEU A 522 -6.48 15.57 -33.16
CA LEU A 522 -6.33 14.32 -32.45
C LEU A 522 -6.07 14.67 -30.99
N ASN A 523 -7.13 14.65 -30.19
CA ASN A 523 -7.12 14.84 -28.74
C ASN A 523 -6.44 16.12 -28.24
N TRP A 524 -7.18 17.19 -27.94
CA TRP A 524 -6.79 18.08 -26.83
C TRP A 524 -7.89 19.08 -26.40
N GLU A 525 -8.97 19.24 -27.16
CA GLU A 525 -10.17 19.86 -26.58
C GLU A 525 -10.90 18.82 -25.73
N GLY A 526 -10.67 18.93 -24.42
CA GLY A 526 -11.75 18.71 -23.47
C GLY A 526 -12.76 19.82 -23.68
N ASP A 527 -14.02 19.45 -23.90
CA ASP A 527 -15.13 20.38 -23.80
C ASP A 527 -15.10 20.97 -22.39
N THR A 528 -14.56 22.19 -22.26
CA THR A 528 -14.92 23.06 -21.14
C THR A 528 -16.32 23.59 -21.47
N HIS A 529 -17.32 22.91 -20.93
CA HIS A 529 -18.59 23.51 -20.56
C HIS A 529 -18.64 23.63 -19.03
#